data_AF-A0A0Q7SNT5-F1
#
_entry.id   AF-A0A0Q7SNT5-F1
#
_cell.length_a   1.000
_cell.length_b   1.000
_cell.length_c   1.000
_cell.angle_alpha   90.00
_cell.angle_beta   90.00
_cell.angle_gamma   90.00
#
_symmetry.space_group_name_H-M   'P 1'
#
loop_
_entity.id
_entity.type
_entity.pdbx_description
1 polymer ?
#
loop_
_entity_poly.entity_id
_entity_poly.type
_entity_poly.pdbx_seq_one_letter_code
_entity_poly.pdbx_strand_id
1 'polypeptide(L)'
;MALLVSPKFFTSVAERFYARRWWLFGASSLAIAILFAALSAAPPQMAFFASTLAGPAIAVPWALLCACVWFHPQRGNLQPQSKLIGRLPQLVQTGVRWYAAVFLAIFLFFGAVVMPVLSVAWL
;
A
#
# COMPACT_ATOMS: atom_id res chain seq x y z
N MET A 1 3.78 -17.25 8.29
CA MET A 1 2.86 -16.11 8.06
C MET A 1 3.11 -14.91 8.97
N ALA A 2 3.32 -15.07 10.29
CA ALA A 2 3.48 -13.94 11.23
C ALA A 2 4.64 -12.94 10.91
N LEU A 3 5.67 -13.38 10.18
CA LEU A 3 6.82 -12.52 9.82
C LEU A 3 6.48 -11.47 8.74
N LEU A 4 5.66 -11.82 7.75
CA LEU A 4 5.28 -10.93 6.64
C LEU A 4 4.36 -9.79 7.08
N VAL A 5 3.65 -9.98 8.18
CA VAL A 5 2.70 -9.00 8.74
C VAL A 5 3.31 -8.25 9.94
N SER A 6 4.59 -8.50 10.24
CA SER A 6 5.23 -7.87 11.39
C SER A 6 5.54 -6.40 11.13
N PRO A 7 5.35 -5.50 12.11
CA PRO A 7 5.78 -4.11 12.01
C PRO A 7 7.27 -3.96 11.66
N LYS A 8 8.12 -4.92 12.08
CA LYS A 8 9.56 -4.95 11.79
C LYS A 8 9.83 -5.13 10.29
N PHE A 9 9.06 -5.98 9.61
CA PHE A 9 9.17 -6.15 8.16
C PHE A 9 8.84 -4.84 7.43
N PHE A 10 7.74 -4.17 7.79
CA PHE A 10 7.40 -2.90 7.17
C PHE A 10 8.39 -1.78 7.47
N THR A 11 9.05 -1.80 8.63
CA THR A 11 10.15 -0.87 8.93
C THR A 11 11.36 -1.09 8.01
N SER A 12 11.78 -2.34 7.75
CA SER A 12 12.91 -2.58 6.85
C SER A 12 12.60 -2.24 5.39
N VAL A 13 11.36 -2.49 4.96
CA VAL A 13 10.86 -2.02 3.65
C VAL A 13 10.87 -0.49 3.60
N ALA A 14 10.35 0.17 4.64
CA ALA A 14 10.33 1.63 4.72
C ALA A 14 11.73 2.23 4.58
N GLU A 15 12.74 1.73 5.30
CA GLU A 15 14.12 2.22 5.21
C GLU A 15 14.68 2.16 3.78
N ARG A 16 14.42 1.06 3.06
CA ARG A 16 14.91 0.86 1.69
C ARG A 16 14.24 1.80 0.69
N PHE A 17 12.94 2.01 0.83
CA PHE A 17 12.13 2.70 -0.18
C PHE A 17 11.83 4.17 0.15
N TYR A 18 12.14 4.65 1.34
CA TYR A 18 11.77 6.01 1.79
C TYR A 18 12.35 7.13 0.90
N ALA A 19 13.56 6.96 0.38
CA ALA A 19 14.17 7.91 -0.55
C ALA A 19 13.35 8.05 -1.85
N ARG A 20 12.64 6.98 -2.25
CA ARG A 20 11.82 6.92 -3.46
C ARG A 20 10.33 7.14 -3.20
N ARG A 21 9.92 7.56 -1.99
CA ARG A 21 8.50 7.69 -1.63
C ARG A 21 7.68 8.57 -2.59
N TRP A 22 8.26 9.64 -3.12
CA TRP A 22 7.57 10.50 -4.09
C TRP A 22 7.39 9.83 -5.45
N TRP A 23 8.31 8.95 -5.85
CA TRP A 23 8.14 8.10 -7.02
C TRP A 23 7.02 7.08 -6.82
N LEU A 24 6.88 6.52 -5.61
CA LEU A 24 5.78 5.61 -5.27
C LEU A 24 4.43 6.33 -5.34
N PHE A 25 4.36 7.55 -4.80
CA PHE A 25 3.16 8.40 -4.93
C PHE A 25 2.83 8.69 -6.39
N GLY A 26 3.83 9.11 -7.17
CA GLY A 26 3.67 9.38 -8.60
C GLY A 26 3.21 8.15 -9.40
N ALA A 27 3.82 6.98 -9.16
CA ALA A 27 3.45 5.73 -9.82
C ALA A 27 1.99 5.33 -9.53
N SER A 28 1.58 5.39 -8.26
CA SER A 28 0.19 5.09 -7.88
C SER A 28 -0.80 6.08 -8.50
N SER A 29 -0.47 7.37 -8.49
CA SER A 29 -1.35 8.42 -9.03
C SER A 29 -1.47 8.33 -10.54
N LEU A 30 -0.37 8.04 -11.24
CA LEU A 30 -0.34 7.80 -12.67
C LEU A 30 -1.16 6.57 -13.06
N ALA A 31 -1.04 5.46 -12.31
CA ALA A 31 -1.84 4.26 -12.54
C ALA A 31 -3.35 4.52 -12.36
N ILE A 32 -3.74 5.31 -11.35
CA ILE A 32 -5.14 5.75 -11.17
C ILE A 32 -5.61 6.58 -12.37
N ALA A 33 -4.80 7.54 -12.83
CA ALA A 33 -5.15 8.39 -13.96
C ALA A 33 -5.32 7.58 -15.26
N ILE A 34 -4.41 6.62 -15.51
CA ILE A 34 -4.50 5.72 -16.67
C ILE A 34 -5.75 4.86 -16.59
N LEU A 35 -6.05 4.29 -15.41
CA LEU A 35 -7.28 3.51 -15.22
C LEU A 35 -8.52 4.36 -15.50
N PHE A 36 -8.58 5.57 -14.96
CA PHE A 36 -9.71 6.47 -15.17
C PHE A 36 -9.90 6.81 -16.65
N ALA A 37 -8.82 7.09 -17.37
CA ALA A 37 -8.85 7.32 -18.81
C ALA A 37 -9.34 6.08 -19.59
N ALA A 38 -8.85 4.90 -19.22
CA ALA A 38 -9.26 3.64 -19.85
C ALA A 38 -10.75 3.34 -19.63
N LEU A 39 -11.26 3.53 -18.42
CA LEU A 39 -12.68 3.32 -18.11
C LEU A 39 -13.61 4.34 -18.81
N SER A 40 -13.09 5.53 -19.13
CA SER A 40 -13.88 6.61 -19.74
C SER A 40 -13.94 6.54 -21.26
N ALA A 41 -12.86 6.07 -21.92
CA ALA A 41 -12.69 6.23 -23.36
C ALA A 41 -12.29 4.94 -24.10
N ALA A 42 -11.88 3.87 -23.42
CA ALA A 42 -11.42 2.66 -24.08
C ALA A 42 -12.58 1.67 -24.38
N PRO A 43 -12.43 0.81 -25.40
CA PRO A 43 -13.34 -0.32 -25.61
C PRO A 43 -13.44 -1.22 -24.36
N PRO A 44 -14.57 -1.89 -24.12
CA PRO A 44 -14.80 -2.69 -22.91
C PRO A 44 -13.70 -3.72 -22.61
N GLN A 45 -13.14 -4.33 -23.65
CA GLN A 45 -12.04 -5.29 -23.55
C GLN A 45 -10.76 -4.64 -23.00
N MET A 46 -10.39 -3.46 -23.49
CA MET A 46 -9.22 -2.72 -23.01
C MET A 46 -9.44 -2.18 -21.58
N ALA A 47 -10.65 -1.70 -21.27
CA ALA A 47 -11.03 -1.26 -19.93
C ALA A 47 -10.90 -2.40 -18.89
N PHE A 48 -11.21 -3.63 -19.30
CA PHE A 48 -11.06 -4.82 -18.47
C PHE A 48 -9.59 -5.18 -18.19
N PHE A 49 -8.75 -5.20 -19.22
CA PHE A 49 -7.30 -5.43 -19.06
C PHE A 49 -6.66 -4.34 -18.20
N ALA A 50 -7.04 -3.08 -18.42
CA ALA A 50 -6.59 -1.96 -17.60
C ALA A 50 -6.98 -2.15 -16.13
N SER A 51 -8.21 -2.58 -15.85
CA SER A 51 -8.66 -2.87 -14.48
C SER A 51 -7.84 -3.98 -13.82
N THR A 52 -7.57 -5.06 -14.55
CA THR A 52 -6.77 -6.21 -14.06
C THR A 52 -5.36 -5.80 -13.65
N LEU A 53 -4.69 -4.98 -14.46
CA LEU A 53 -3.32 -4.52 -14.19
C LEU A 53 -3.26 -3.33 -13.23
N ALA A 54 -4.33 -2.54 -13.14
CA ALA A 54 -4.40 -1.38 -12.27
C ALA A 54 -4.34 -1.76 -10.78
N GLY A 55 -4.93 -2.89 -10.38
CA GLY A 55 -4.87 -3.37 -8.99
C GLY A 55 -3.45 -3.40 -8.44
N PRO A 56 -2.53 -4.21 -9.01
CA PRO A 56 -1.13 -4.23 -8.61
C PRO A 56 -0.42 -2.87 -8.81
N ALA A 57 -0.66 -2.21 -9.94
CA ALA A 57 0.01 -0.95 -10.30
C ALA A 57 -0.35 0.23 -9.37
N ILE A 58 -1.51 0.18 -8.73
CA ILE A 58 -1.95 1.17 -7.73
C ILE A 58 -1.60 0.67 -6.32
N ALA A 59 -2.04 -0.53 -5.97
CA ALA A 59 -1.98 -1.01 -4.59
C ALA A 59 -0.56 -1.22 -4.08
N VAL A 60 0.36 -1.74 -4.91
CA VAL A 60 1.74 -1.99 -4.50
C VAL A 60 2.48 -0.69 -4.18
N PRO A 61 2.58 0.29 -5.09
CA PRO A 61 3.27 1.55 -4.77
C PRO A 61 2.56 2.33 -3.66
N TRP A 62 1.24 2.29 -3.58
CA TRP A 62 0.49 2.92 -2.48
C TRP A 62 0.81 2.27 -1.13
N ALA A 63 0.80 0.94 -1.05
CA ALA A 63 1.14 0.21 0.17
C ALA A 63 2.60 0.47 0.59
N LEU A 64 3.54 0.52 -0.36
CA LEU A 64 4.93 0.88 -0.07
C LEU A 64 5.07 2.32 0.41
N LEU A 65 4.30 3.25 -0.15
CA LEU A 65 4.25 4.64 0.34
C LEU A 65 3.73 4.71 1.77
N CYS A 66 2.61 4.03 2.06
CA CYS A 66 2.07 3.90 3.41
C CYS A 66 3.09 3.27 4.36
N ALA A 67 3.79 2.20 3.95
CA ALA A 67 4.86 1.61 4.74
C ALA A 67 5.96 2.64 5.07
N CYS A 68 6.39 3.43 4.08
CA CYS A 68 7.37 4.50 4.26
C CYS A 68 6.88 5.60 5.22
N VAL A 69 5.63 6.05 5.08
CA VAL A 69 5.08 7.15 5.90
C VAL A 69 4.73 6.69 7.31
N TRP A 70 4.36 5.43 7.49
CA TRP A 70 3.90 4.92 8.79
C TRP A 70 5.04 4.30 9.62
N PHE A 71 5.90 3.49 9.00
CA PHE A 71 6.85 2.62 9.71
C PHE A 71 8.32 3.05 9.65
N HIS A 72 8.66 4.13 8.93
CA HIS A 72 10.06 4.62 8.89
C HIS A 72 10.55 4.97 10.31
N PRO A 73 11.74 4.54 10.73
CA PRO A 73 12.18 4.62 12.12
C PRO A 73 12.30 6.04 12.66
N GLN A 74 12.73 7.00 11.82
CA GLN A 74 12.98 8.38 12.23
C GLN A 74 11.91 9.38 11.79
N ARG A 75 11.08 9.01 10.82
CA ARG A 75 10.16 9.93 10.12
C ARG A 75 8.75 9.38 9.97
N GLY A 76 8.51 8.17 10.47
CA GLY A 76 7.23 7.50 10.37
C GLY A 76 6.25 8.04 11.40
N ASN A 77 5.00 8.18 11.00
CA ASN A 77 3.95 8.74 11.86
C ASN A 77 3.52 7.77 12.98
N LEU A 78 3.77 6.46 12.84
CA LEU A 78 3.47 5.45 13.86
C LEU A 78 4.65 5.16 14.80
N GLN A 79 5.66 6.04 14.83
CA GLN A 79 6.77 5.91 15.77
C GLN A 79 6.42 6.50 17.13
N PRO A 80 7.03 6.00 18.23
CA PRO A 80 6.84 6.56 19.56
C PRO A 80 7.24 8.05 19.67
N GLN A 81 8.06 8.54 18.75
CA GLN A 81 8.53 9.92 18.70
C GLN A 81 7.56 10.87 17.94
N SER A 82 6.54 10.32 17.29
CA SER A 82 5.54 11.10 16.53
C SER A 82 4.65 11.91 17.48
N LYS A 83 4.31 13.16 17.10
CA LYS A 83 3.51 14.07 17.92
C LYS A 83 2.14 13.51 18.33
N LEU A 84 1.52 12.71 17.46
CA LEU A 84 0.19 12.12 17.66
C LEU A 84 0.28 10.78 18.38
N ILE A 85 1.04 9.82 17.83
CA ILE A 85 1.12 8.45 18.35
C ILE A 85 1.94 8.39 19.64
N GLY A 86 2.97 9.21 19.78
CA GLY A 86 3.86 9.22 20.94
C GLY A 86 3.20 9.62 22.26
N ARG A 87 2.03 10.26 22.22
CA ARG A 87 1.24 10.61 23.40
C ARG A 87 0.35 9.48 23.91
N LEU A 88 0.19 8.41 23.14
CA LEU A 88 -0.67 7.28 23.51
C LEU A 88 0.05 6.33 24.48
N PRO A 89 -0.68 5.57 25.31
CA PRO A 89 -0.10 4.49 26.10
C PRO A 89 0.62 3.46 25.21
N GLN A 90 1.72 2.89 25.71
CA GLN A 90 2.59 1.99 24.93
C GLN A 90 1.86 0.77 24.34
N LEU A 91 0.86 0.24 25.04
CA LEU A 91 0.00 -0.83 24.55
C LEU A 91 -0.81 -0.40 23.31
N VAL A 92 -1.38 0.80 23.34
CA VAL A 92 -2.16 1.35 22.23
C VAL A 92 -1.26 1.65 21.03
N GLN A 93 -0.07 2.21 21.26
CA GLN A 93 0.92 2.43 20.20
C GLN A 93 1.28 1.12 19.48
N THR A 94 1.51 0.06 20.26
CA THR A 94 1.85 -1.27 19.73
C THR A 94 0.68 -1.88 18.96
N GLY A 95 -0.54 -1.75 19.50
CA GLY A 95 -1.77 -2.20 18.83
C GLY A 95 -2.00 -1.50 17.49
N VAL A 96 -1.87 -0.16 17.43
CA VAL A 96 -2.04 0.61 16.20
C VAL A 96 -0.99 0.24 15.14
N ARG A 97 0.27 0.02 15.54
CA ARG A 97 1.33 -0.43 14.61
C ARG A 97 1.03 -1.81 14.04
N TRP A 98 0.56 -2.75 14.86
CA TRP A 98 0.16 -4.07 14.41
C TRP A 98 -1.06 -4.02 13.49
N TYR A 99 -2.08 -3.26 13.86
CA TYR A 99 -3.27 -3.06 13.03
C TYR A 99 -2.91 -2.50 11.66
N ALA A 100 -2.06 -1.46 11.61
CA ALA A 100 -1.61 -0.87 10.36
C ALA A 100 -0.81 -1.86 9.48
N ALA A 101 -0.02 -2.75 10.11
CA ALA A 101 0.72 -3.78 9.39
C ALA A 101 -0.20 -4.86 8.80
N VAL A 102 -1.21 -5.30 9.57
CA VAL A 102 -2.25 -6.23 9.10
C VAL A 102 -3.07 -5.61 7.96
N PHE A 103 -3.52 -4.36 8.15
CA PHE A 103 -4.25 -3.63 7.13
C PHE A 103 -3.46 -3.54 5.82
N LEU A 104 -2.17 -3.17 5.89
CA LEU A 104 -1.30 -3.11 4.70
C LEU A 104 -1.13 -4.45 4.01
N ALA A 105 -0.95 -5.52 4.78
CA ALA A 105 -0.81 -6.86 4.22
C ALA A 105 -2.09 -7.31 3.50
N ILE A 106 -3.26 -7.08 4.12
CA ILE A 106 -4.57 -7.37 3.52
C ILE A 106 -4.78 -6.50 2.27
N PHE A 107 -4.56 -5.20 2.37
CA PHE A 107 -4.71 -4.27 1.25
C PHE A 107 -3.85 -4.68 0.05
N LEU A 108 -2.58 -5.03 0.29
CA LEU A 108 -1.67 -5.48 -0.77
C LEU A 108 -2.10 -6.83 -1.34
N PHE A 109 -2.56 -7.77 -0.52
CA PHE A 109 -3.09 -9.05 -1.00
C PHE A 109 -4.33 -8.85 -1.89
N PHE A 110 -5.28 -8.03 -1.46
CA PHE A 110 -6.49 -7.78 -2.23
C PHE A 110 -6.20 -7.03 -3.53
N GLY A 111 -5.41 -5.96 -3.47
CA GLY A 111 -5.08 -5.16 -4.65
C GLY A 111 -4.16 -5.85 -5.64
N ALA A 112 -3.15 -6.58 -5.15
CA ALA A 112 -2.14 -7.20 -6.03
C ALA A 112 -2.46 -8.63 -6.45
N VAL A 113 -3.31 -9.36 -5.72
CA VAL A 113 -3.61 -10.77 -5.99
C VAL A 113 -5.09 -10.99 -6.27
N VAL A 114 -5.97 -10.65 -5.33
CA VAL A 114 -7.40 -10.95 -5.46
C VAL A 114 -8.01 -10.24 -6.67
N MET A 115 -7.68 -8.96 -6.88
CA MET A 115 -8.25 -8.19 -7.98
C MET A 115 -7.84 -8.76 -9.35
N PRO A 116 -6.55 -9.04 -9.65
CA PRO A 116 -6.19 -9.73 -10.90
C PRO A 116 -6.82 -11.11 -11.05
N VAL A 117 -6.86 -11.92 -9.98
CA VAL A 117 -7.41 -13.28 -10.02
C VAL A 117 -8.89 -13.28 -10.33
N LEU A 118 -9.67 -12.40 -9.70
CA LEU A 118 -11.08 -12.24 -10.00
C LEU A 118 -11.25 -11.82 -11.45
N SER A 119 -10.54 -10.78 -11.91
CA SER A 119 -10.64 -10.36 -13.30
C SER A 119 -10.31 -11.49 -14.28
N VAL A 120 -9.30 -12.32 -14.04
CA VAL A 120 -9.03 -13.46 -14.93
C VAL A 120 -10.08 -14.56 -14.83
N ALA A 121 -10.65 -14.81 -13.66
CA ALA A 121 -11.68 -15.86 -13.47
C ALA A 121 -13.04 -15.50 -14.11
N TRP A 122 -13.27 -14.23 -14.41
CA TRP A 122 -14.47 -13.74 -15.11
C TRP A 122 -14.24 -13.51 -16.63
N LEU A 123 -13.09 -13.94 -17.18
CA LEU A 123 -12.82 -14.06 -18.63
C LEU A 123 -13.36 -15.38 -19.18
#